data_AF-A0A8T2HY05-F1
#
_entry.id   AF-A0A8T2HY05-F1
#
_cell.length_a   1.000
_cell.length_b   1.000
_cell.length_c   1.000
_cell.angle_alpha   90.00
_cell.angle_beta   90.00
_cell.angle_gamma   90.00
#
_symmetry.space_group_name_H-M   'P 1'
#
loop_
_entity.id
_entity.type
_entity.pdbx_description
1 polymer ?
#
loop_
_entity_poly.entity_id
_entity_poly.type
_entity_poly.pdbx_seq_one_letter_code
_entity_poly.pdbx_strand_id
1 'polypeptide(L)'
;MPLNALLLPGDVARCPTLRFGTHNVRGLTLDNIPRFTQMWDELHLGIVFIQEHWIPSVVHSVPFANKFSRRPHGRGWTVFWRYKTTSISASTASSSTATPSEELDDSTISAGRSRGGVAIAIRTSLIRDGTVRLVGDAASVGPEDGRVISLNIDWAGHKLSMACLYLPNHAPERAQFLQDRLVPLAASAVAARRQLVWGGDFNFVHNPSLDRLTTVGGEAMVPTATTEATANVWAALPALATLVDVFRLQHPTSRHMTWLQPNGHCGSRLDRFYTSDTLSTQVVCPSNLLRSALRRCVNDSDHTVVVCHLAPLSLEHSSASSSRPPNAPPRLNISFMKDPCLSREFEEWLDLRLASLPTTDEAVKRWWLKFKSKTLKWKIRSLNRDFFFKNQHRASVEALRDTLATLTSQVNGNDTVSIRAALAEIPHVRAELGRLERELEAFYQTKTRKAWIHSKERPSIGLTKILGASRHVNIPAVALCALFCLFLFWSLFFLPSLWTAILCQTQSDTVTLVMAACPITL
;
A
#
# COMPACT_ATOMS: atom_id res chain seq x y z
N MET A 1 -14.15 -21.89 10.06
CA MET A 1 -15.10 -20.75 10.13
C MET A 1 -14.97 -19.89 8.87
N PRO A 2 -16.07 -19.53 8.18
CA PRO A 2 -15.99 -18.72 6.96
C PRO A 2 -15.76 -17.25 7.29
N LEU A 3 -14.95 -16.60 6.45
CA LEU A 3 -14.37 -15.26 6.58
C LEU A 3 -15.37 -14.10 6.31
N ASN A 4 -16.65 -14.27 6.60
CA ASN A 4 -17.73 -13.37 6.14
C ASN A 4 -18.31 -12.43 7.21
N ALA A 5 -17.72 -12.33 8.41
CA ALA A 5 -18.30 -11.54 9.51
C ALA A 5 -17.66 -10.15 9.77
N LEU A 6 -16.91 -9.57 8.82
CA LEU A 6 -16.30 -8.23 8.99
C LEU A 6 -16.74 -7.16 7.99
N LEU A 7 -17.82 -7.41 7.25
CA LEU A 7 -18.52 -6.37 6.49
C LEU A 7 -19.82 -6.06 7.21
N LEU A 8 -19.78 -5.13 8.17
CA LEU A 8 -20.99 -4.46 8.62
C LEU A 8 -21.51 -3.58 7.48
N PRO A 9 -22.76 -3.76 7.01
CA PRO A 9 -23.47 -2.80 6.19
C PRO A 9 -24.06 -1.72 7.10
N GLY A 10 -23.89 -0.45 6.74
CA GLY A 10 -24.52 0.67 7.44
C GLY A 10 -23.58 1.87 7.56
N ASP A 11 -23.93 2.93 6.83
CA ASP A 11 -23.58 4.35 7.02
C ASP A 11 -22.57 4.73 8.11
N VAL A 12 -21.31 4.31 7.96
CA VAL A 12 -20.20 4.92 8.70
C VAL A 12 -19.88 6.23 7.99
N ALA A 13 -20.46 7.32 8.48
CA ALA A 13 -20.04 8.69 8.17
C ALA A 13 -18.50 8.76 8.26
N ARG A 14 -17.86 8.90 7.10
CA ARG A 14 -16.41 8.98 6.97
C ARG A 14 -16.00 10.44 7.15
N CYS A 15 -14.93 10.65 7.93
CA CYS A 15 -14.17 11.91 7.97
C CYS A 15 -14.10 12.56 6.58
N PRO A 16 -14.39 13.87 6.40
CA PRO A 16 -14.41 14.50 5.08
C PRO A 16 -12.98 14.66 4.59
N THR A 17 -12.37 13.56 4.11
CA THR A 17 -11.07 13.61 3.45
C THR A 17 -11.30 13.74 1.96
N LEU A 18 -10.60 14.67 1.32
CA LEU A 18 -10.56 14.72 -0.13
C LEU A 18 -9.74 13.53 -0.63
N ARG A 19 -10.36 12.65 -1.40
CA ARG A 19 -9.69 11.53 -2.05
C ARG A 19 -9.32 11.92 -3.46
N PHE A 20 -8.06 11.74 -3.82
CA PHE A 20 -7.61 11.93 -5.19
C PHE A 20 -6.80 10.74 -5.68
N GLY A 21 -6.92 10.43 -6.96
CA GLY A 21 -6.19 9.33 -7.59
C GLY A 21 -5.43 9.78 -8.82
N THR A 22 -4.30 9.15 -9.13
CA THR A 22 -3.61 9.31 -10.41
C THR A 22 -3.63 8.01 -11.18
N HIS A 23 -3.91 8.09 -12.48
CA HIS A 23 -4.09 6.93 -13.34
C HIS A 23 -3.66 7.20 -14.78
N ASN A 24 -2.59 6.52 -15.22
CA ASN A 24 -2.29 6.40 -16.64
C ASN A 24 -3.27 5.38 -17.25
N VAL A 25 -4.14 5.87 -18.13
CA VAL A 25 -5.25 5.08 -18.70
C VAL A 25 -4.91 4.44 -20.03
N ARG A 26 -3.73 4.73 -20.59
CA ARG A 26 -3.26 4.19 -21.88
C ARG A 26 -4.33 4.27 -22.99
N GLY A 27 -4.90 5.45 -23.13
CA GLY A 27 -5.91 5.79 -24.12
C GLY A 27 -7.34 5.60 -23.63
N LEU A 28 -8.12 6.68 -23.71
CA LEU A 28 -9.56 6.62 -23.51
C LEU A 28 -10.28 6.29 -24.82
N THR A 29 -11.25 5.40 -24.73
CA THR A 29 -12.22 5.10 -25.78
C THR A 29 -13.63 5.24 -25.22
N LEU A 30 -14.63 5.35 -26.09
CA LEU A 30 -16.02 5.40 -25.66
C LEU A 30 -16.46 4.14 -24.90
N ASP A 31 -15.74 3.04 -25.04
CA ASP A 31 -16.02 1.73 -24.45
C ASP A 31 -15.35 1.51 -23.09
N ASN A 32 -14.16 2.10 -22.86
CA ASN A 32 -13.44 1.93 -21.60
C ASN A 32 -13.75 3.02 -20.55
N ILE A 33 -14.27 4.18 -20.97
CA ILE A 33 -14.67 5.27 -20.06
C ILE A 33 -15.66 4.82 -18.97
N PRO A 34 -16.74 4.06 -19.27
CA PRO A 34 -17.66 3.62 -18.23
C PRO A 34 -17.00 2.77 -17.15
N ARG A 35 -16.00 1.95 -17.53
CA ARG A 35 -15.26 1.07 -16.62
C ARG A 35 -14.30 1.86 -15.74
N PHE A 36 -13.54 2.81 -16.31
CA PHE A 36 -12.68 3.69 -15.52
C PHE A 36 -13.47 4.55 -14.53
N THR A 37 -14.55 5.18 -14.98
CA THR A 37 -15.39 6.02 -14.12
C THR A 37 -16.08 5.21 -13.03
N GLN A 38 -16.55 3.99 -13.32
CA GLN A 38 -17.07 3.07 -12.29
C GLN A 38 -15.99 2.73 -11.25
N MET A 39 -14.77 2.41 -11.69
CA MET A 39 -13.66 2.13 -10.77
C MET A 39 -13.36 3.34 -9.87
N TRP A 40 -13.34 4.55 -10.42
CA TRP A 40 -13.14 5.78 -9.64
C TRP A 40 -14.29 6.04 -8.65
N ASP A 41 -15.51 5.65 -8.99
CA ASP A 41 -16.68 5.67 -8.11
C ASP A 41 -16.56 4.67 -6.95
N GLU A 42 -16.15 3.43 -7.24
CA GLU A 42 -15.92 2.38 -6.23
C GLU A 42 -14.79 2.75 -5.25
N LEU A 43 -13.78 3.48 -5.73
CA LEU A 43 -12.69 4.02 -4.91
C LEU A 43 -13.09 5.29 -4.14
N HIS A 44 -14.27 5.83 -4.43
CA HIS A 44 -14.80 7.09 -3.90
C HIS A 44 -13.85 8.27 -4.15
N LEU A 45 -13.22 8.33 -5.32
CA LEU A 45 -12.33 9.44 -5.68
C LEU A 45 -13.15 10.71 -5.89
N GLY A 46 -12.67 11.84 -5.35
CA GLY A 46 -13.23 13.16 -5.61
C GLY A 46 -12.53 13.87 -6.77
N ILE A 47 -11.24 13.62 -6.96
CA ILE A 47 -10.41 14.17 -8.04
C ILE A 47 -9.57 13.04 -8.66
N VAL A 48 -9.40 13.04 -9.97
CA VAL A 48 -8.57 12.07 -10.69
C VAL A 48 -7.63 12.81 -11.65
N PHE A 49 -6.33 12.53 -11.54
CA PHE A 49 -5.29 12.92 -12.47
C PHE A 49 -5.16 11.81 -13.52
N ILE A 50 -5.40 12.14 -14.79
CA ILE A 50 -5.49 11.18 -15.89
C ILE A 50 -4.32 11.43 -16.85
N GLN A 51 -3.49 10.41 -17.09
CA GLN A 51 -2.39 10.47 -18.06
C GLN A 51 -2.70 9.62 -19.28
N GLU A 52 -2.14 10.01 -20.43
CA GLU A 52 -2.27 9.29 -21.69
C GLU A 52 -3.72 9.09 -22.13
N HIS A 53 -4.54 10.14 -22.08
CA HIS A 53 -5.94 10.00 -22.50
C HIS A 53 -6.10 9.81 -24.03
N TRP A 54 -5.11 10.19 -24.85
CA TRP A 54 -5.04 10.01 -26.32
C TRP A 54 -6.23 10.61 -27.10
N ILE A 55 -6.94 11.56 -26.50
CA ILE A 55 -7.99 12.32 -27.18
C ILE A 55 -7.29 13.42 -27.98
N PRO A 56 -7.58 13.60 -29.28
CA PRO A 56 -6.99 14.66 -30.10
C PRO A 56 -7.61 16.04 -29.80
N SER A 57 -6.84 17.12 -30.03
CA SER A 57 -7.28 18.50 -29.80
C SER A 57 -8.32 19.00 -30.82
N VAL A 58 -8.27 18.50 -32.06
CA VAL A 58 -9.09 18.97 -33.20
C VAL A 58 -10.53 18.51 -33.09
N VAL A 59 -10.80 17.51 -32.25
CA VAL A 59 -12.16 17.09 -31.96
C VAL A 59 -12.56 17.80 -30.68
N HIS A 60 -13.42 18.82 -30.79
CA HIS A 60 -14.36 19.17 -29.72
C HIS A 60 -15.22 17.94 -29.47
N SER A 61 -14.67 16.90 -28.83
CA SER A 61 -15.32 15.60 -28.72
C SER A 61 -16.37 15.67 -27.62
N VAL A 62 -17.43 16.41 -27.94
CA VAL A 62 -18.71 16.48 -27.25
C VAL A 62 -19.17 15.09 -26.78
N PRO A 63 -18.97 13.98 -27.53
CA PRO A 63 -19.31 12.65 -27.03
C PRO A 63 -18.55 12.24 -25.76
N PHE A 64 -17.25 12.52 -25.69
CA PHE A 64 -16.40 12.17 -24.55
C PHE A 64 -16.73 13.04 -23.34
N ALA A 65 -16.76 14.37 -23.53
CA ALA A 65 -17.14 15.30 -22.47
C ALA A 65 -18.55 15.02 -21.91
N ASN A 66 -19.49 14.67 -22.79
CA ASN A 66 -20.85 14.30 -22.38
C ASN A 66 -20.90 12.98 -21.62
N LYS A 67 -20.14 11.94 -22.00
CA LYS A 67 -20.11 10.67 -21.25
C LYS A 67 -19.50 10.81 -19.84
N PHE A 68 -18.51 11.70 -19.67
CA PHE A 68 -18.00 12.01 -18.33
C PHE A 68 -18.99 12.82 -17.49
N SER A 69 -19.73 13.75 -18.13
CA SER A 69 -20.61 14.70 -17.45
C SER A 69 -22.03 14.17 -17.18
N ARG A 70 -22.58 13.33 -18.08
CA ARG A 70 -23.96 12.84 -18.02
C ARG A 70 -24.02 11.47 -17.35
N ARG A 71 -24.06 11.47 -16.01
CA ARG A 71 -24.59 10.35 -15.22
C ARG A 71 -25.73 10.84 -14.32
N PRO A 72 -26.87 10.13 -14.26
CA PRO A 72 -27.96 10.50 -13.36
C PRO A 72 -27.48 10.51 -11.89
N HIS A 73 -28.13 11.35 -11.06
CA HIS A 73 -27.89 11.47 -9.61
C HIS A 73 -26.56 12.12 -9.17
N GLY A 74 -26.00 13.06 -9.94
CA GLY A 74 -24.84 13.85 -9.48
C GLY A 74 -23.51 13.08 -9.44
N ARG A 75 -23.44 11.91 -10.07
CA ARG A 75 -22.23 11.08 -10.21
C ARG A 75 -21.35 11.45 -11.43
N GLY A 76 -21.56 12.65 -11.97
CA GLY A 76 -20.80 13.17 -13.11
C GLY A 76 -19.40 13.66 -12.72
N TRP A 77 -18.55 13.78 -13.75
CA TRP A 77 -17.21 14.33 -13.66
C TRP A 77 -17.10 15.58 -14.53
N THR A 78 -16.60 16.66 -13.95
CA THR A 78 -16.14 17.84 -14.69
C THR A 78 -14.67 17.63 -15.02
N VAL A 79 -14.33 17.60 -16.31
CA VAL A 79 -12.98 17.23 -16.77
C VAL A 79 -12.30 18.41 -17.45
N PHE A 80 -11.08 18.70 -16.99
CA PHE A 80 -10.19 19.71 -17.54
C PHE A 80 -9.12 19.01 -18.37
N TRP A 81 -9.12 19.26 -19.68
CA TRP A 81 -8.29 18.54 -20.65
C TRP A 81 -7.06 19.35 -21.04
N ARG A 82 -5.94 18.65 -21.26
CA ARG A 82 -4.77 19.17 -21.95
C ARG A 82 -4.34 18.16 -23.01
N TYR A 83 -4.68 18.50 -24.24
CA TYR A 83 -4.36 17.71 -25.42
C TYR A 83 -2.87 17.82 -25.78
N LYS A 84 -2.36 16.79 -26.46
CA LYS A 84 -1.08 16.88 -27.18
C LYS A 84 -1.37 17.44 -28.57
N THR A 85 -0.81 18.58 -28.92
CA THR A 85 -0.95 19.12 -30.28
C THR A 85 -0.09 18.30 -31.23
N THR A 86 -0.68 17.68 -32.23
CA THR A 86 0.04 17.20 -33.41
C THR A 86 0.08 18.33 -34.43
N SER A 87 1.27 18.86 -34.71
CA SER A 87 1.46 19.74 -35.87
C SER A 87 1.12 18.95 -37.13
N ILE A 88 -0.04 19.21 -37.72
CA ILE A 88 -0.31 18.72 -39.08
C ILE A 88 0.56 19.57 -39.99
N SER A 89 1.62 18.98 -40.53
CA SER A 89 2.41 19.59 -41.60
C SER A 89 1.46 19.93 -42.75
N ALA A 90 1.27 21.22 -43.03
CA ALA A 90 0.41 21.71 -44.11
C ALA A 90 1.05 21.48 -45.48
N SER A 91 1.26 20.23 -45.89
CA SER A 91 1.88 19.88 -47.18
C SER A 91 0.99 19.07 -48.12
N THR A 92 -0.32 18.96 -47.87
CA THR A 92 -1.23 18.29 -48.80
C THR A 92 -2.63 18.92 -48.79
N ALA A 93 -2.71 20.21 -49.09
CA ALA A 93 -3.97 20.84 -49.50
C ALA A 93 -3.99 20.94 -51.02
N SER A 94 -4.34 19.83 -51.69
CA SER A 94 -4.77 19.85 -53.09
C SER A 94 -6.21 19.34 -53.16
N SER A 95 -7.11 20.30 -53.39
CA SER A 95 -8.47 20.20 -53.94
C SER A 95 -9.14 18.82 -54.02
N SER A 96 -10.20 18.64 -53.25
CA SER A 96 -11.47 18.15 -53.80
C SER A 96 -12.63 18.62 -52.93
N THR A 97 -13.49 19.43 -53.53
CA THR A 97 -14.81 19.81 -53.04
C THR A 97 -15.73 18.60 -53.07
N ALA A 98 -16.10 18.07 -51.90
CA ALA A 98 -17.25 17.19 -51.73
C ALA A 98 -17.99 17.55 -50.43
N THR A 99 -19.29 17.71 -50.57
CA THR A 99 -20.29 18.07 -49.54
C THR A 99 -20.34 17.09 -48.37
N PRO A 100 -20.71 17.53 -47.15
CA PRO A 100 -20.69 16.69 -45.96
C PRO A 100 -21.96 15.85 -45.86
N SER A 101 -21.84 14.54 -46.08
CA SER A 101 -22.81 13.56 -45.61
C SER A 101 -22.41 13.09 -44.20
N GLU A 102 -23.33 13.28 -43.25
CA GLU A 102 -23.25 12.86 -41.85
C GLU A 102 -23.22 11.33 -41.73
N GLU A 103 -22.05 10.71 -41.77
CA GLU A 103 -21.81 9.39 -41.19
C GLU A 103 -20.32 9.26 -40.88
N LEU A 104 -19.96 9.52 -39.61
CA LEU A 104 -18.60 9.38 -39.10
C LEU A 104 -18.29 7.89 -38.92
N ASP A 105 -17.67 7.31 -39.93
CA ASP A 105 -17.12 5.95 -39.90
C ASP A 105 -15.99 5.85 -38.85
N ASP A 106 -16.04 4.81 -38.00
CA ASP A 106 -15.11 4.54 -36.89
C ASP A 106 -13.67 4.27 -37.40
N SER A 107 -13.54 3.96 -38.69
CA SER A 107 -12.26 3.70 -39.37
C SER A 107 -11.35 4.94 -39.49
N THR A 108 -11.91 6.14 -39.63
CA THR A 108 -11.14 7.40 -39.79
C THR A 108 -10.60 7.95 -38.48
N ILE A 109 -11.14 7.51 -37.33
CA ILE A 109 -10.67 7.89 -35.98
C ILE A 109 -9.35 7.18 -35.62
N SER A 110 -9.00 6.09 -36.32
CA SER A 110 -7.78 5.32 -36.03
C SER A 110 -6.49 5.95 -36.59
N ALA A 111 -6.58 6.75 -37.67
CA ALA A 111 -5.42 7.24 -38.42
C ALA A 111 -4.73 8.50 -37.81
N GLY A 112 -5.28 9.09 -36.75
CA GLY A 112 -4.80 10.38 -36.22
C GLY A 112 -4.74 10.52 -34.70
N ARG A 113 -4.71 9.41 -33.93
CA ARG A 113 -4.64 9.53 -32.45
C ARG A 113 -3.28 10.04 -32.00
N SER A 114 -3.22 11.29 -31.56
CA SER A 114 -2.04 11.83 -30.88
C SER A 114 -1.78 11.06 -29.58
N ARG A 115 -0.75 10.21 -29.56
CA ARG A 115 -0.33 9.50 -28.33
C ARG A 115 0.18 10.50 -27.29
N GLY A 116 -0.57 10.69 -26.21
CA GLY A 116 -0.28 11.58 -25.09
C GLY A 116 -1.53 12.27 -24.54
N GLY A 117 -1.34 13.41 -23.86
CA GLY A 117 -2.41 14.18 -23.25
C GLY A 117 -2.62 13.86 -21.77
N VAL A 118 -2.97 14.88 -20.99
CA VAL A 118 -3.27 14.78 -19.56
C VAL A 118 -4.58 15.48 -19.22
N ALA A 119 -5.26 15.05 -18.15
CA ALA A 119 -6.48 15.69 -17.69
C ALA A 119 -6.62 15.63 -16.17
N ILE A 120 -7.42 16.55 -15.62
CA ILE A 120 -7.89 16.47 -14.24
C ILE A 120 -9.41 16.38 -14.25
N ALA A 121 -9.95 15.30 -13.70
CA ALA A 121 -11.38 15.11 -13.51
C ALA A 121 -11.75 15.39 -12.05
N ILE A 122 -12.76 16.22 -11.82
CA ILE A 122 -13.28 16.54 -10.48
C ILE A 122 -14.75 16.14 -10.45
N ARG A 123 -15.21 15.50 -9.37
CA ARG A 123 -16.64 15.23 -9.21
C ARG A 123 -17.43 16.51 -9.33
N THR A 124 -18.43 16.52 -10.21
CA THR A 124 -19.23 17.72 -10.47
C THR A 124 -19.95 18.23 -9.22
N SER A 125 -20.38 17.32 -8.32
CA SER A 125 -20.98 17.71 -7.04
C SER A 125 -20.04 18.49 -6.13
N LEU A 126 -18.73 18.18 -6.12
CA LEU A 126 -17.77 18.91 -5.28
C LEU A 126 -17.61 20.36 -5.72
N ILE A 127 -17.69 20.63 -7.03
CA ILE A 127 -17.64 21.98 -7.58
C ILE A 127 -18.97 22.69 -7.34
N ARG A 128 -20.08 22.05 -7.72
CA ARG A 128 -21.43 22.64 -7.64
C ARG A 128 -21.82 23.01 -6.21
N ASP A 129 -21.50 22.15 -5.26
CA ASP A 129 -21.87 22.36 -3.85
C ASP A 129 -20.80 23.21 -3.12
N GLY A 130 -19.83 23.79 -3.84
CA GLY A 130 -18.82 24.71 -3.32
C GLY A 130 -17.76 24.08 -2.43
N THR A 131 -17.76 22.75 -2.27
CA THR A 131 -16.79 22.02 -1.44
C THR A 131 -15.36 22.18 -1.97
N VAL A 132 -15.21 22.14 -3.29
CA VAL A 132 -13.96 22.44 -4.01
C VAL A 132 -14.19 23.70 -4.83
N ARG A 133 -13.43 24.75 -4.54
CA ARG A 133 -13.49 26.01 -5.28
C ARG A 133 -12.31 26.10 -6.22
N LEU A 134 -12.58 26.24 -7.51
CA LEU A 134 -11.56 26.55 -8.51
C LEU A 134 -11.14 28.02 -8.37
N VAL A 135 -9.84 28.30 -8.40
CA VAL A 135 -9.29 29.65 -8.23
C VAL A 135 -8.53 30.08 -9.47
N GLY A 136 -8.94 31.21 -10.04
CA GLY A 136 -8.48 31.67 -11.35
C GLY A 136 -9.10 30.87 -12.48
N ASP A 137 -8.77 31.23 -13.72
CA ASP A 137 -9.09 30.38 -14.86
C ASP A 137 -8.39 29.03 -14.67
N ALA A 138 -9.00 27.95 -15.18
CA ALA A 138 -8.34 26.66 -15.30
C ALA A 138 -7.12 26.88 -16.20
N ALA A 139 -6.01 27.22 -15.55
CA ALA A 139 -4.84 27.71 -16.20
C ALA A 139 -4.28 26.50 -16.93
N SER A 140 -4.60 26.42 -18.22
CA SER A 140 -3.96 25.53 -19.18
C SER A 140 -2.53 26.05 -19.39
N VAL A 141 -1.79 26.24 -18.29
CA VAL A 141 -0.46 26.80 -18.27
C VAL A 141 0.48 25.64 -18.45
N GLY A 142 0.71 25.35 -19.72
CA GLY A 142 1.67 24.38 -20.20
C GLY A 142 1.86 24.64 -21.69
N PRO A 143 3.06 24.45 -22.24
CA PRO A 143 3.29 24.30 -23.67
C PRO A 143 2.43 23.21 -24.33
N GLU A 144 2.37 23.22 -25.66
CA GLU A 144 1.51 22.39 -26.52
C GLU A 144 1.79 20.86 -26.49
N ASP A 145 2.66 20.40 -25.59
CA ASP A 145 3.12 19.01 -25.55
C ASP A 145 2.15 18.02 -24.88
N GLY A 146 1.10 18.52 -24.22
CA GLY A 146 0.07 17.68 -23.59
C GLY A 146 0.55 16.87 -22.39
N ARG A 147 1.61 17.30 -21.70
CA ARG A 147 2.25 16.54 -20.61
C ARG A 147 1.99 17.08 -19.20
N VAL A 148 1.47 18.30 -19.08
CA VAL A 148 1.14 18.93 -17.80
C VAL A 148 -0.15 19.73 -17.90
N ILE A 149 -1.01 19.56 -16.89
CA ILE A 149 -2.13 20.47 -16.60
C ILE A 149 -2.11 20.76 -15.11
N SER A 150 -2.36 22.03 -14.75
CA SER A 150 -2.43 22.47 -13.36
C SER A 150 -3.74 23.17 -13.07
N LEU A 151 -4.33 22.91 -11.90
CA LEU A 151 -5.50 23.60 -11.39
C LEU A 151 -5.23 24.11 -9.98
N ASN A 152 -5.60 25.35 -9.74
CA ASN A 152 -5.60 25.93 -8.40
C ASN A 152 -6.96 25.68 -7.76
N ILE A 153 -6.96 24.99 -6.61
CA ILE A 153 -8.18 24.72 -5.85
C ILE A 153 -8.06 25.16 -4.40
N ASP A 154 -9.15 25.68 -3.85
CA ASP A 154 -9.31 25.90 -2.43
C ASP A 154 -10.27 24.84 -1.87
N TRP A 155 -9.84 24.15 -0.80
CA TRP A 155 -10.59 23.06 -0.19
C TRP A 155 -10.32 22.98 1.31
N ALA A 156 -11.36 23.06 2.14
CA ALA A 156 -11.31 22.86 3.59
C ALA A 156 -10.12 23.54 4.30
N GLY A 157 -9.91 24.82 3.99
CA GLY A 157 -8.83 25.66 4.52
C GLY A 157 -7.50 25.56 3.75
N HIS A 158 -7.35 24.59 2.85
CA HIS A 158 -6.17 24.47 1.99
C HIS A 158 -6.27 25.38 0.77
N LYS A 159 -5.12 25.93 0.38
CA LYS A 159 -4.88 26.54 -0.93
C LYS A 159 -3.91 25.65 -1.69
N LEU A 160 -4.43 24.91 -2.67
CA LEU A 160 -3.68 23.86 -3.37
C LEU A 160 -3.38 24.26 -4.82
N SER A 161 -2.18 23.95 -5.28
CA SER A 161 -1.81 23.90 -6.69
C SER A 161 -1.68 22.44 -7.11
N MET A 162 -2.71 21.92 -7.77
CA MET A 162 -2.77 20.53 -8.21
C MET A 162 -2.23 20.39 -9.62
N ALA A 163 -1.37 19.40 -9.90
CA ALA A 163 -0.86 19.16 -11.25
C ALA A 163 -0.94 17.69 -11.65
N CYS A 164 -1.42 17.43 -12.87
CA CYS A 164 -1.36 16.12 -13.53
C CYS A 164 -0.15 16.08 -14.44
N LEU A 165 0.74 15.10 -14.24
CA LEU A 165 2.02 15.02 -14.93
C LEU A 165 2.15 13.72 -15.75
N TYR A 166 2.72 13.82 -16.94
CA TYR A 166 3.16 12.69 -17.76
C TYR A 166 4.56 12.98 -18.34
N LEU A 167 5.60 12.55 -17.61
CA LEU A 167 6.98 12.87 -17.95
C LEU A 167 7.46 12.11 -19.20
N PRO A 168 8.45 12.64 -19.94
CA PRO A 168 9.08 11.93 -21.05
C PRO A 168 9.70 10.58 -20.67
N ASN A 169 9.86 9.68 -21.65
CA ASN A 169 10.48 8.36 -21.46
C ASN A 169 12.02 8.39 -21.52
N HIS A 170 12.60 9.42 -22.16
CA HIS A 170 14.05 9.54 -22.31
C HIS A 170 14.64 10.46 -21.23
N ALA A 171 15.77 10.06 -20.65
CA ALA A 171 16.38 10.78 -19.52
C ALA A 171 16.76 12.24 -19.82
N PRO A 172 17.33 12.58 -21.00
CA PRO A 172 17.64 13.98 -21.32
C PRO A 172 16.37 14.83 -21.45
N GLU A 173 15.35 14.34 -22.17
CA GLU A 173 14.06 15.03 -22.31
C GLU A 173 13.37 15.22 -20.95
N ARG A 174 13.47 14.22 -20.05
CA ARG A 174 12.98 14.38 -18.67
C ARG A 174 13.73 15.48 -17.94
N ALA A 175 15.05 15.48 -17.97
CA ALA A 175 15.85 16.48 -17.27
C ALA A 175 15.49 17.90 -17.73
N GLN A 176 15.36 18.09 -19.04
CA GLN A 176 14.90 19.34 -19.63
C GLN A 176 13.47 19.68 -19.19
N PHE A 177 12.54 18.72 -19.22
CA PHE A 177 11.16 18.94 -18.76
C PHE A 177 11.09 19.35 -17.28
N LEU A 178 11.91 18.76 -16.41
CA LEU A 178 11.97 19.15 -15.00
C LEU A 178 12.39 20.62 -14.86
N GLN A 179 13.44 21.04 -15.57
CA GLN A 179 13.99 22.39 -15.51
C GLN A 179 13.06 23.42 -16.16
N ASP A 180 12.63 23.18 -17.39
CA ASP A 180 11.90 24.16 -18.20
C ASP A 180 10.44 24.29 -17.77
N ARG A 181 9.89 23.28 -17.08
CA ARG A 181 8.44 23.16 -16.84
C ARG A 181 8.08 23.04 -15.38
N LEU A 182 8.63 22.04 -14.69
CA LEU A 182 8.23 21.78 -13.31
C LEU A 182 8.80 22.82 -12.33
N VAL A 183 10.05 23.27 -12.53
CA VAL A 183 10.63 24.31 -11.67
C VAL A 183 9.84 25.63 -11.75
N PRO A 184 9.52 26.20 -12.94
CA PRO A 184 8.66 27.38 -13.03
C PRO A 184 7.27 27.16 -12.44
N LEU A 185 6.66 25.99 -12.66
CA LEU A 185 5.35 25.65 -12.08
C LEU A 185 5.40 25.65 -10.54
N ALA A 186 6.44 25.06 -9.95
CA ALA A 186 6.62 25.06 -8.51
C ALA A 186 6.86 26.47 -7.97
N ALA A 187 7.72 27.26 -8.62
CA ALA A 187 8.01 28.63 -8.23
C ALA A 187 6.74 29.50 -8.24
N SER A 188 5.91 29.36 -9.29
CA SER A 188 4.63 30.08 -9.40
C SER A 188 3.67 29.70 -8.26
N ALA A 189 3.54 28.41 -7.95
CA ALA A 189 2.70 27.95 -6.83
C ALA A 189 3.18 28.49 -5.47
N VAL A 190 4.50 28.49 -5.24
CA VAL A 190 5.12 29.02 -4.02
C VAL A 190 4.91 30.54 -3.91
N ALA A 191 5.12 31.29 -5.00
CA ALA A 191 4.88 32.73 -5.05
C ALA A 191 3.40 33.06 -4.74
N ALA A 192 2.47 32.24 -5.23
CA ALA A 192 1.05 32.34 -4.93
C ALA A 192 0.65 31.79 -3.54
N ARG A 193 1.61 31.38 -2.71
CA ARG A 193 1.42 30.78 -1.37
C ARG A 193 0.48 29.57 -1.39
N ARG A 194 0.64 28.70 -2.39
CA ARG A 194 -0.15 27.47 -2.55
C ARG A 194 0.69 26.24 -2.27
N GLN A 195 0.10 25.27 -1.58
CA GLN A 195 0.73 23.98 -1.33
C GLN A 195 0.59 23.09 -2.59
N LEU A 196 1.66 22.40 -2.95
CA LEU A 196 1.70 21.61 -4.18
C LEU A 196 1.15 20.19 -3.94
N VAL A 197 0.34 19.70 -4.88
CA VAL A 197 -0.14 18.30 -4.94
C VAL A 197 -0.02 17.82 -6.37
N TRP A 198 1.04 17.09 -6.68
CA TRP A 198 1.36 16.65 -8.03
C TRP A 198 1.18 15.14 -8.15
N GLY A 199 0.30 14.72 -9.05
CA GLY A 199 0.03 13.33 -9.36
C GLY A 199 0.39 13.02 -10.80
N GLY A 200 0.98 11.87 -11.06
CA GLY A 200 1.27 11.52 -12.43
C GLY A 200 2.12 10.28 -12.61
N ASP A 201 2.38 9.99 -13.88
CA ASP A 201 3.38 9.04 -14.33
C ASP A 201 4.69 9.79 -14.59
N PHE A 202 5.70 9.46 -13.78
CA PHE A 202 6.98 10.14 -13.81
C PHE A 202 7.98 9.49 -14.76
N ASN A 203 7.73 8.28 -15.27
CA ASN A 203 8.64 7.55 -16.16
C ASN A 203 10.09 7.41 -15.65
N PHE A 204 10.30 7.50 -14.33
CA PHE A 204 11.57 7.18 -13.67
C PHE A 204 11.31 6.66 -12.25
N VAL A 205 12.34 6.05 -11.64
CA VAL A 205 12.29 5.65 -10.23
C VAL A 205 13.42 6.25 -9.41
N HIS A 206 13.15 6.55 -8.12
CA HIS A 206 14.16 7.12 -7.22
C HIS A 206 15.05 6.04 -6.62
N ASN A 207 14.48 4.89 -6.25
CA ASN A 207 15.23 3.79 -5.65
C ASN A 207 14.95 2.50 -6.43
N PRO A 208 15.76 2.18 -7.46
CA PRO A 208 15.60 0.99 -8.28
C PRO A 208 15.46 -0.32 -7.46
N SER A 209 16.18 -0.46 -6.35
CA SER A 209 16.13 -1.66 -5.51
C SER A 209 14.74 -1.93 -4.90
N LEU A 210 13.96 -0.86 -4.66
CA LEU A 210 12.62 -0.94 -4.07
C LEU A 210 11.49 -0.72 -5.07
N ASP A 211 11.75 0.08 -6.11
CA ASP A 211 10.77 0.57 -7.08
C ASP A 211 10.83 -0.18 -8.42
N ARG A 212 11.68 -1.20 -8.56
CA ARG A 212 11.67 -2.11 -9.71
C ARG A 212 11.49 -3.57 -9.32
N LEU A 213 10.87 -4.29 -10.23
CA LEU A 213 10.77 -5.74 -10.26
C LEU A 213 11.34 -6.23 -11.59
N THR A 214 12.32 -7.13 -11.52
CA THR A 214 12.83 -7.87 -12.68
C THR A 214 12.91 -9.34 -12.30
N THR A 215 12.18 -10.20 -13.00
CA THR A 215 12.29 -11.65 -12.90
C THR A 215 12.56 -12.22 -14.29
N VAL A 216 13.77 -12.02 -14.80
CA VAL A 216 14.25 -12.73 -15.99
C VAL A 216 15.58 -13.37 -15.58
N GLY A 217 15.64 -14.70 -15.58
CA GLY A 217 16.89 -15.46 -15.37
C GLY A 217 17.42 -15.55 -13.93
N GLY A 218 16.73 -15.02 -12.91
CA GLY A 218 17.18 -15.13 -11.51
C GLY A 218 18.25 -14.11 -11.09
N GLU A 219 18.75 -13.30 -12.01
CA GLU A 219 19.68 -12.20 -11.70
C GLU A 219 18.97 -10.85 -11.63
N ALA A 220 19.32 -10.04 -10.63
CA ALA A 220 18.84 -8.67 -10.51
C ALA A 220 19.44 -7.83 -11.64
N MET A 221 18.61 -7.31 -12.54
CA MET A 221 19.09 -6.41 -13.58
C MET A 221 19.65 -5.15 -12.92
N VAL A 222 20.91 -4.82 -13.24
CA VAL A 222 21.58 -3.59 -12.79
C VAL A 222 20.69 -2.39 -13.12
N PRO A 223 20.52 -1.40 -12.21
CA PRO A 223 19.82 -0.17 -12.52
C PRO A 223 20.34 0.41 -13.84
N THR A 224 19.45 0.64 -14.82
CA THR A 224 19.87 1.35 -16.03
C THR A 224 20.30 2.76 -15.64
N ALA A 225 21.51 3.17 -16.02
CA ALA A 225 22.11 4.48 -15.74
C ALA A 225 21.16 5.68 -16.03
N THR A 226 20.20 5.48 -16.95
CA THR A 226 19.17 6.46 -17.32
C THR A 226 18.17 6.80 -16.19
N THR A 227 18.02 5.94 -15.20
CA THR A 227 17.06 6.13 -14.10
C THR A 227 17.67 6.90 -12.95
N GLU A 228 18.93 6.61 -12.63
CA GLU A 228 19.71 7.33 -11.61
C GLU A 228 19.98 8.77 -12.04
N ALA A 229 20.25 9.00 -13.33
CA ALA A 229 20.46 10.34 -13.87
C ALA A 229 19.28 11.30 -13.60
N THR A 230 18.03 10.86 -13.85
CA THR A 230 16.85 11.71 -13.60
C THR A 230 16.60 11.91 -12.10
N ALA A 231 16.80 10.89 -11.27
CA ALA A 231 16.66 11.03 -9.81
C ALA A 231 17.66 12.05 -9.23
N ASN A 232 18.89 12.05 -9.75
CA ASN A 232 19.92 13.01 -9.37
C ASN A 232 19.56 14.44 -9.82
N VAL A 233 19.07 14.62 -11.05
CA VAL A 233 18.59 15.93 -11.53
C VAL A 233 17.44 16.43 -10.66
N TRP A 234 16.47 15.57 -10.33
CA TRP A 234 15.37 15.96 -9.42
C TRP A 234 15.89 16.45 -8.07
N ALA A 235 16.80 15.70 -7.45
CA ALA A 235 17.36 16.04 -6.15
C ALA A 235 18.21 17.33 -6.18
N ALA A 236 18.84 17.63 -7.32
CA ALA A 236 19.66 18.83 -7.51
C ALA A 236 18.84 20.12 -7.71
N LEU A 237 17.54 20.02 -8.04
CA LEU A 237 16.67 21.18 -8.29
C LEU A 237 15.97 21.63 -7.00
N PRO A 238 16.33 22.79 -6.39
CA PRO A 238 15.84 23.17 -5.06
C PRO A 238 14.31 23.26 -4.95
N ALA A 239 13.65 23.76 -6.00
CA ALA A 239 12.19 23.89 -6.04
C ALA A 239 11.46 22.53 -6.00
N LEU A 240 12.13 21.45 -6.43
CA LEU A 240 11.58 20.09 -6.44
C LEU A 240 12.07 19.26 -5.25
N ALA A 241 13.25 19.58 -4.70
CA ALA A 241 13.84 18.89 -3.56
C ALA A 241 12.99 18.98 -2.28
N THR A 242 12.12 20.00 -2.17
CA THR A 242 11.18 20.17 -1.04
C THR A 242 9.91 19.32 -1.18
N LEU A 243 9.69 18.68 -2.34
CA LEU A 243 8.53 17.83 -2.56
C LEU A 243 8.77 16.43 -1.98
N VAL A 244 7.77 15.91 -1.29
CA VAL A 244 7.83 14.62 -0.63
C VAL A 244 7.01 13.59 -1.40
N ASP A 245 7.62 12.45 -1.71
CA ASP A 245 6.90 11.26 -2.17
C ASP A 245 6.04 10.71 -1.02
N VAL A 246 4.73 10.93 -1.11
CA VAL A 246 3.77 10.56 -0.07
C VAL A 246 3.82 9.05 0.21
N PHE A 247 4.00 8.23 -0.82
CA PHE A 247 4.09 6.79 -0.69
C PHE A 247 5.31 6.38 0.11
N ARG A 248 6.48 6.92 -0.22
CA ARG A 248 7.71 6.58 0.51
C ARG A 248 7.71 7.14 1.93
N LEU A 249 7.03 8.27 2.18
CA LEU A 249 6.82 8.78 3.52
C LEU A 249 6.08 7.77 4.41
N GLN A 250 5.12 7.02 3.87
CA GLN A 250 4.32 6.04 4.64
C GLN A 250 4.87 4.60 4.55
N HIS A 251 5.47 4.24 3.44
CA HIS A 251 5.97 2.91 3.10
C HIS A 251 7.43 2.96 2.63
N PRO A 252 8.40 3.28 3.52
CA PRO A 252 9.78 3.58 3.14
C PRO A 252 10.50 2.37 2.54
N THR A 253 10.15 1.17 2.97
CA THR A 253 10.84 -0.08 2.57
C THR A 253 9.95 -1.03 1.76
N SER A 254 8.65 -0.74 1.61
CA SER A 254 7.73 -1.65 0.92
C SER A 254 7.97 -1.64 -0.59
N ARG A 255 7.96 -2.81 -1.24
CA ARG A 255 8.07 -2.93 -2.69
C ARG A 255 6.68 -2.94 -3.31
N HIS A 256 6.38 -1.94 -4.14
CA HIS A 256 5.11 -1.83 -4.85
C HIS A 256 5.36 -1.28 -6.24
N MET A 257 4.74 -1.90 -7.23
CA MET A 257 4.82 -1.48 -8.64
C MET A 257 3.47 -0.87 -9.01
N THR A 258 3.51 0.14 -9.88
CA THR A 258 2.30 0.77 -10.42
C THR A 258 2.13 0.46 -11.89
N TRP A 259 3.24 0.26 -12.61
CA TRP A 259 3.28 -0.27 -13.96
C TRP A 259 3.80 -1.71 -13.95
N LEU A 260 3.15 -2.58 -14.73
CA LEU A 260 3.57 -3.97 -14.93
C LEU A 260 3.56 -4.30 -16.42
N GLN A 261 4.61 -4.95 -16.90
CA GLN A 261 4.59 -5.52 -18.24
C GLN A 261 3.48 -6.60 -18.31
N PRO A 262 2.80 -6.80 -19.46
CA PRO A 262 1.69 -7.76 -19.57
C PRO A 262 2.03 -9.20 -19.13
N ASN A 263 3.29 -9.60 -19.25
CA ASN A 263 3.78 -10.92 -18.81
C ASN A 263 4.06 -11.00 -17.29
N GLY A 264 3.94 -9.89 -16.56
CA GLY A 264 4.14 -9.80 -15.11
C GLY A 264 5.59 -9.91 -14.63
N HIS A 265 6.55 -10.10 -15.52
CA HIS A 265 7.96 -10.34 -15.16
C HIS A 265 8.76 -9.07 -14.89
N CYS A 266 8.28 -7.93 -15.38
CA CYS A 266 8.89 -6.62 -15.19
C CYS A 266 7.87 -5.67 -14.61
N GLY A 267 8.30 -4.85 -13.66
CA GLY A 267 7.45 -3.85 -13.02
C GLY A 267 8.24 -2.66 -12.53
N SER A 268 7.58 -1.49 -12.48
CA SER A 268 8.15 -0.26 -11.95
C SER A 268 7.11 0.57 -11.19
N ARG A 269 7.55 1.31 -10.18
CA ARG A 269 6.71 2.31 -9.50
C ARG A 269 6.83 3.68 -10.18
N LEU A 270 6.14 3.85 -11.29
CA LEU A 270 6.22 5.07 -12.11
C LEU A 270 5.20 6.13 -11.66
N ASP A 271 4.05 5.70 -11.14
CA ASP A 271 2.92 6.55 -10.77
C ASP A 271 3.01 6.97 -9.30
N ARG A 272 2.93 8.27 -9.02
CA ARG A 272 3.23 8.82 -7.69
C ARG A 272 2.41 10.06 -7.38
N PHE A 273 2.35 10.36 -6.08
CA PHE A 273 2.01 11.69 -5.58
C PHE A 273 3.22 12.33 -4.90
N TYR A 274 3.56 13.53 -5.34
CA TYR A 274 4.45 14.44 -4.63
C TYR A 274 3.65 15.58 -4.02
N THR A 275 3.96 15.95 -2.79
CA THR A 275 3.32 17.08 -2.13
C THR A 275 4.35 18.00 -1.49
N SER A 276 3.97 19.26 -1.23
CA SER A 276 4.72 20.08 -0.27
C SER A 276 4.90 19.33 1.05
N ASP A 277 6.07 19.45 1.65
CA ASP A 277 6.38 18.90 2.97
C ASP A 277 5.38 19.33 4.07
N THR A 278 4.86 20.55 3.97
CA THR A 278 3.83 21.11 4.86
C THR A 278 2.51 20.32 4.86
N LEU A 279 2.24 19.53 3.81
CA LEU A 279 1.05 18.66 3.72
C LEU A 279 1.26 17.27 4.32
N SER A 280 2.50 16.92 4.70
CA SER A 280 2.87 15.57 5.14
C SER A 280 2.06 15.03 6.33
N THR A 281 1.45 15.91 7.12
CA THR A 281 0.68 15.55 8.33
C THR A 281 -0.80 15.33 8.05
N GLN A 282 -1.31 15.98 7.00
CA GLN A 282 -2.71 15.95 6.55
C GLN A 282 -2.93 14.89 5.49
N VAL A 283 -1.87 14.51 4.77
CA VAL A 283 -1.95 13.48 3.74
C VAL A 283 -1.86 12.10 4.39
N VAL A 284 -2.95 11.34 4.28
CA VAL A 284 -3.10 10.01 4.85
C VAL A 284 -3.28 9.01 3.72
N CYS A 285 -2.54 7.90 3.78
CA CYS A 285 -2.76 6.71 2.95
C CYS A 285 -2.59 6.91 1.43
N PRO A 286 -1.39 6.71 0.87
CA PRO A 286 -1.24 6.09 -0.42
C PRO A 286 -1.32 4.57 -0.23
N SER A 287 -2.52 4.08 0.07
CA SER A 287 -2.72 2.64 0.00
C SER A 287 -2.91 2.28 -1.46
N ASN A 288 -2.02 1.45 -2.00
CA ASN A 288 -2.31 0.60 -3.16
C ASN A 288 -3.33 -0.51 -2.79
N LEU A 289 -4.19 -0.28 -1.78
CA LEU A 289 -5.25 -1.17 -1.37
C LEU A 289 -6.36 -1.04 -2.41
N LEU A 290 -6.26 -1.88 -3.42
CA LEU A 290 -7.26 -2.91 -3.65
C LEU A 290 -6.75 -3.86 -4.74
N ARG A 291 -5.82 -4.76 -4.40
CA ARG A 291 -5.52 -5.91 -5.30
C ARG A 291 -6.79 -6.72 -5.64
N SER A 292 -7.85 -6.62 -4.83
CA SER A 292 -9.14 -7.29 -5.08
C SER A 292 -10.14 -6.46 -5.91
N ALA A 293 -10.16 -5.11 -5.86
CA ALA A 293 -10.97 -4.31 -6.80
C ALA A 293 -10.25 -4.08 -8.15
N LEU A 294 -8.91 -4.02 -8.14
CA LEU A 294 -8.09 -3.83 -9.34
C LEU A 294 -8.17 -5.00 -10.33
N ARG A 295 -8.45 -6.23 -9.88
CA ARG A 295 -8.54 -7.42 -10.76
C ARG A 295 -9.55 -7.28 -11.90
N ARG A 296 -10.56 -6.40 -11.77
CA ARG A 296 -11.59 -6.18 -12.80
C ARG A 296 -11.20 -5.15 -13.88
N CYS A 297 -10.18 -4.31 -13.65
CA CYS A 297 -9.75 -3.27 -14.60
C CYS A 297 -8.33 -3.50 -15.18
N VAL A 298 -7.64 -4.59 -14.81
CA VAL A 298 -6.27 -4.94 -15.27
C VAL A 298 -6.15 -5.04 -16.80
N ASN A 299 -7.25 -5.17 -17.53
CA ASN A 299 -7.20 -5.35 -18.97
C ASN A 299 -7.19 -4.03 -19.78
N ASP A 300 -7.52 -2.89 -19.18
CA ASP A 300 -7.63 -1.62 -19.93
C ASP A 300 -6.40 -0.71 -19.81
N SER A 301 -5.53 -0.95 -18.83
CA SER A 301 -4.25 -0.26 -18.66
C SER A 301 -3.23 -1.18 -17.99
N ASP A 302 -1.96 -1.03 -18.38
CA ASP A 302 -0.79 -1.65 -17.71
C ASP A 302 -0.36 -0.88 -16.44
N HIS A 303 -1.03 0.23 -16.14
CA HIS A 303 -0.87 0.97 -14.90
C HIS A 303 -2.01 0.71 -13.91
N THR A 304 -1.68 0.84 -12.63
CA THR A 304 -2.64 0.79 -11.52
C THR A 304 -2.90 2.18 -10.98
N VAL A 305 -4.15 2.46 -10.61
CA VAL A 305 -4.49 3.73 -9.96
C VAL A 305 -3.80 3.85 -8.59
N VAL A 306 -3.14 4.97 -8.37
CA VAL A 306 -2.58 5.35 -7.07
C VAL A 306 -3.56 6.30 -6.41
N VAL A 307 -3.97 6.00 -5.18
CA VAL A 307 -4.95 6.81 -4.42
C VAL A 307 -4.25 7.50 -3.28
N CYS A 308 -4.69 8.71 -2.93
CA CYS A 308 -4.17 9.49 -1.82
C CYS A 308 -5.33 10.25 -1.15
N HIS A 309 -5.30 10.39 0.18
CA HIS A 309 -6.32 11.14 0.92
C HIS A 309 -5.71 12.36 1.61
N LEU A 310 -6.42 13.47 1.59
CA LEU A 310 -6.07 14.69 2.30
C LEU A 310 -7.14 15.02 3.34
N ALA A 311 -6.71 15.21 4.58
CA ALA A 311 -7.55 15.68 5.68
C ALA A 311 -7.64 17.21 5.68
N PRO A 312 -8.73 17.81 6.19
CA PRO A 312 -8.92 19.27 6.23
C PRO A 312 -7.93 19.97 7.18
N LEU A 313 -7.66 21.27 6.96
CA LEU A 313 -6.75 22.06 7.81
C LEU A 313 -7.36 22.51 9.14
N SER A 314 -8.67 22.79 9.17
CA SER A 314 -9.39 23.16 10.39
C SER A 314 -10.76 22.47 10.42
N LEU A 315 -11.14 21.94 11.59
CA LEU A 315 -12.46 21.32 11.83
C LEU A 315 -13.59 22.36 11.96
N GLU A 316 -13.27 23.66 11.93
CA GLU A 316 -14.18 24.76 12.31
C GLU A 316 -15.32 25.05 11.33
N HIS A 317 -15.29 24.51 10.11
CA HIS A 317 -16.46 24.54 9.21
C HIS A 317 -17.56 23.53 9.59
N SER A 318 -17.43 22.87 10.75
CA SER A 318 -18.46 22.00 11.35
C SER A 318 -19.15 22.68 12.54
N SER A 319 -19.48 23.97 12.43
CA SER A 319 -20.11 24.75 13.50
C SER A 319 -21.63 24.80 13.35
N ALA A 320 -22.31 23.74 13.82
CA ALA A 320 -23.69 23.79 14.33
C ALA A 320 -24.06 22.45 14.99
N SER A 321 -23.62 22.25 16.24
CA SER A 321 -24.19 21.37 17.27
C SER A 321 -23.10 20.99 18.27
N SER A 322 -23.39 21.11 19.56
CA SER A 322 -22.54 20.65 20.68
C SER A 322 -22.36 19.12 20.74
N SER A 323 -22.86 18.37 19.75
CA SER A 323 -22.49 16.99 19.51
C SER A 323 -21.21 16.91 18.67
N ARG A 324 -20.20 16.18 19.18
CA ARG A 324 -18.97 15.75 18.46
C ARG A 324 -19.24 15.61 16.94
N PRO A 325 -18.41 16.21 16.05
CA PRO A 325 -18.64 16.09 14.61
C PRO A 325 -18.63 14.61 14.23
N PRO A 326 -19.54 14.15 13.35
CA PRO A 326 -19.77 12.73 13.02
C PRO A 326 -18.55 12.01 12.41
N ASN A 327 -17.42 12.71 12.33
CA ASN A 327 -16.31 12.51 11.41
C ASN A 327 -14.94 12.83 12.04
N ALA A 328 -14.86 13.10 13.35
CA ALA A 328 -13.58 13.26 14.04
C ALA A 328 -12.70 12.01 13.84
N PRO A 329 -11.38 12.16 13.57
CA PRO A 329 -10.49 11.01 13.41
C PRO A 329 -10.66 10.10 14.63
N PRO A 330 -10.77 8.77 14.41
CA PRO A 330 -11.01 7.84 15.50
C PRO A 330 -9.90 8.04 16.53
N ARG A 331 -10.29 8.34 17.77
CA ARG A 331 -9.36 8.33 18.90
C ARG A 331 -8.64 6.99 18.84
N LEU A 332 -7.32 7.01 19.06
CA LEU A 332 -6.58 5.78 19.19
C LEU A 332 -7.26 4.97 20.29
N ASN A 333 -7.76 3.79 19.92
CA ASN A 333 -8.34 2.90 20.89
C ASN A 333 -7.22 2.52 21.85
N ILE A 334 -7.39 2.79 23.14
CA ILE A 334 -6.41 2.48 24.18
C ILE A 334 -7.03 1.52 25.21
N SER A 335 -7.96 0.67 24.78
CA SER A 335 -8.60 -0.32 25.65
C SER A 335 -7.60 -1.24 26.35
N PHE A 336 -6.43 -1.48 25.73
CA PHE A 336 -5.33 -2.23 26.36
C PHE A 336 -4.87 -1.64 27.70
N MET A 337 -5.08 -0.33 27.95
CA MET A 337 -4.74 0.34 29.21
C MET A 337 -5.53 -0.20 30.40
N LYS A 338 -6.61 -0.97 30.17
CA LYS A 338 -7.35 -1.66 31.23
C LYS A 338 -6.62 -2.89 31.77
N ASP A 339 -5.63 -3.40 31.04
CA ASP A 339 -4.78 -4.51 31.48
C ASP A 339 -3.46 -3.94 32.07
N PRO A 340 -3.18 -4.15 33.37
CA PRO A 340 -2.00 -3.57 34.01
C PRO A 340 -0.68 -4.00 33.37
N CYS A 341 -0.58 -5.24 32.86
CA CYS A 341 0.64 -5.73 32.24
C CYS A 341 0.87 -5.08 30.87
N LEU A 342 -0.19 -4.94 30.06
CA LEU A 342 -0.08 -4.27 28.75
C LEU A 342 0.16 -2.76 28.88
N SER A 343 -0.37 -2.15 29.94
CA SER A 343 -0.11 -0.73 30.27
C SER A 343 1.36 -0.51 30.59
N ARG A 344 1.95 -1.34 31.46
CA ARG A 344 3.37 -1.29 31.78
C ARG A 344 4.26 -1.53 30.56
N GLU A 345 3.93 -2.53 29.74
CA GLU A 345 4.65 -2.79 28.48
C GLU A 345 4.60 -1.60 27.51
N PHE A 346 3.53 -0.80 27.56
CA PHE A 346 3.42 0.41 26.77
C PHE A 346 4.27 1.55 27.32
N GLU A 347 4.25 1.76 28.64
CA GLU A 347 5.04 2.78 29.34
C GLU A 347 6.54 2.55 29.14
N GLU A 348 7.04 1.35 29.42
CA GLU A 348 8.46 1.00 29.22
C GLU A 348 8.89 1.19 27.76
N TRP A 349 8.03 0.79 26.82
CA TRP A 349 8.28 1.00 25.40
C TRP A 349 8.31 2.48 25.02
N LEU A 350 7.45 3.29 25.63
CA LEU A 350 7.36 4.72 25.39
C LEU A 350 8.60 5.43 25.92
N ASP A 351 9.04 5.12 27.13
CA ASP A 351 10.23 5.68 27.77
C ASP A 351 11.49 5.42 26.93
N LEU A 352 11.67 4.19 26.44
CA LEU A 352 12.76 3.83 25.55
C LEU A 352 12.78 4.64 24.24
N ARG A 353 11.61 5.13 23.78
CA ARG A 353 11.51 5.94 22.55
C ARG A 353 11.70 7.41 22.85
N LEU A 354 11.20 7.90 23.97
CA LEU A 354 11.42 9.26 24.46
C LEU A 354 12.89 9.50 24.81
N ALA A 355 13.64 8.46 25.22
CA ALA A 355 15.08 8.54 25.39
C ALA A 355 15.85 8.88 24.09
N SER A 356 15.21 8.71 22.92
CA SER A 356 15.79 9.04 21.60
C SER A 356 15.27 10.36 21.02
N LEU A 357 14.69 11.23 21.86
CA LEU A 357 14.13 12.51 21.42
C LEU A 357 15.24 13.42 20.90
N PRO A 358 15.12 14.00 19.68
CA PRO A 358 16.05 15.02 19.21
C PRO A 358 16.00 16.29 20.08
N THR A 359 17.10 17.04 20.09
CA THR A 359 17.24 18.26 20.92
C THR A 359 16.78 19.55 20.24
N THR A 360 16.56 19.56 18.93
CA THR A 360 16.16 20.75 18.17
C THR A 360 14.68 20.68 17.77
N ASP A 361 13.98 21.82 17.83
CA ASP A 361 12.53 21.89 17.54
C ASP A 361 12.16 21.34 16.15
N GLU A 362 12.93 21.64 15.12
CA GLU A 362 12.69 21.13 13.77
C GLU A 362 12.98 19.64 13.61
N ALA A 363 13.91 19.10 14.40
CA ALA A 363 14.13 17.66 14.46
C ALA A 363 13.03 16.95 15.27
N VAL A 364 12.55 17.57 16.36
CA VAL A 364 11.43 17.07 17.16
C VAL A 364 10.15 17.01 16.34
N LYS A 365 9.82 18.05 15.56
CA LYS A 365 8.63 18.05 14.68
C LYS A 365 8.67 16.89 13.67
N ARG A 366 9.81 16.68 12.99
CA ARG A 366 9.99 15.58 12.04
C ARG A 366 9.97 14.21 12.72
N TRP A 367 10.62 14.09 13.87
CA TRP A 367 10.61 12.87 14.69
C TRP A 367 9.20 12.52 15.16
N TRP A 368 8.45 13.50 15.66
CA TRP A 368 7.09 13.34 16.18
C TRP A 368 6.13 12.82 15.11
N LEU A 369 6.24 13.34 13.88
CA LEU A 369 5.42 12.88 12.77
C LEU A 369 5.69 11.41 12.43
N LYS A 370 6.97 11.01 12.38
CA LYS A 370 7.36 9.60 12.17
C LYS A 370 6.91 8.71 13.32
N PHE A 371 7.10 9.18 14.55
CA PHE A 371 6.74 8.48 15.78
C PHE A 371 5.22 8.25 15.86
N LYS A 372 4.42 9.31 15.71
CA LYS A 372 2.94 9.27 15.79
C LYS A 372 2.31 8.48 14.65
N SER A 373 2.76 8.68 13.41
CA SER A 373 2.09 8.10 12.24
C SER A 373 2.31 6.60 12.08
N LYS A 374 3.43 6.06 12.57
CA LYS A 374 3.80 4.64 12.36
C LYS A 374 4.06 3.91 13.65
N THR A 375 5.00 4.40 14.44
CA THR A 375 5.56 3.69 15.59
C THR A 375 4.51 3.54 16.70
N LEU A 376 3.89 4.66 17.09
CA LEU A 376 2.86 4.72 18.13
C LEU A 376 1.59 3.98 17.71
N LYS A 377 1.08 4.24 16.50
CA LYS A 377 -0.12 3.57 15.97
C LYS A 377 0.04 2.06 15.90
N TRP A 378 1.20 1.56 15.45
CA TRP A 378 1.46 0.13 15.37
C TRP A 378 1.51 -0.52 16.75
N LYS A 379 2.23 0.07 17.71
CA LYS A 379 2.33 -0.47 19.07
C LYS A 379 0.96 -0.53 19.74
N ILE A 380 0.16 0.54 19.65
CA ILE A 380 -1.21 0.58 20.18
C ILE A 380 -2.09 -0.50 19.53
N ARG A 381 -2.01 -0.70 18.21
CA ARG A 381 -2.77 -1.77 17.54
C ARG A 381 -2.33 -3.16 18.01
N SER A 382 -1.04 -3.38 18.19
CA SER A 382 -0.51 -4.65 18.71
C SER A 382 -1.04 -4.93 20.12
N LEU A 383 -0.95 -3.94 21.02
CA LEU A 383 -1.41 -4.10 22.40
C LEU A 383 -2.93 -4.29 22.49
N ASN A 384 -3.72 -3.60 21.67
CA ASN A 384 -5.17 -3.86 21.63
C ASN A 384 -5.51 -5.25 21.13
N ARG A 385 -4.78 -5.77 20.12
CA ARG A 385 -5.00 -7.15 19.66
C ARG A 385 -4.74 -8.13 20.79
N ASP A 386 -3.65 -7.94 21.53
CA ASP A 386 -3.31 -8.78 22.69
C ASP A 386 -4.37 -8.64 23.80
N PHE A 387 -4.87 -7.43 24.05
CA PHE A 387 -5.94 -7.17 25.01
C PHE A 387 -7.25 -7.88 24.63
N PHE A 388 -7.70 -7.76 23.37
CA PHE A 388 -8.93 -8.40 22.93
C PHE A 388 -8.82 -9.94 22.94
N PHE A 389 -7.67 -10.47 22.56
CA PHE A 389 -7.38 -11.90 22.66
C PHE A 389 -7.49 -12.39 24.12
N LYS A 390 -6.81 -11.71 25.05
CA LYS A 390 -6.88 -12.00 26.49
C LYS A 390 -8.31 -11.93 27.03
N ASN A 391 -9.04 -10.88 26.69
CA ASN A 391 -10.38 -10.66 27.22
C ASN A 391 -11.38 -11.69 26.69
N GLN A 392 -11.27 -12.07 25.42
CA GLN A 392 -12.07 -13.15 24.85
C GLN A 392 -11.76 -14.49 25.53
N HIS A 393 -10.47 -14.83 25.72
CA HIS A 393 -10.08 -16.04 26.43
C HIS A 393 -10.57 -16.05 27.89
N ARG A 394 -10.45 -14.92 28.61
CA ARG A 394 -10.96 -14.79 29.98
C ARG A 394 -12.46 -15.04 30.04
N ALA A 395 -13.24 -14.40 29.17
CA ALA A 395 -14.69 -14.58 29.13
C ALA A 395 -15.08 -16.04 28.85
N SER A 396 -14.40 -16.71 27.91
CA SER A 396 -14.64 -18.14 27.63
C SER A 396 -14.27 -19.04 28.82
N VAL A 397 -13.17 -18.75 29.51
CA VAL A 397 -12.75 -19.51 30.71
C VAL A 397 -13.73 -19.31 31.86
N GLU A 398 -14.19 -18.08 32.10
CA GLU A 398 -15.22 -17.78 33.11
C GLU A 398 -16.53 -18.51 32.81
N ALA A 399 -17.03 -18.46 31.56
CA ALA A 399 -18.24 -19.17 31.17
C ALA A 399 -18.14 -20.70 31.37
N LEU A 400 -16.99 -21.30 31.05
CA LEU A 400 -16.77 -22.73 31.27
C LEU A 400 -16.62 -23.08 32.77
N ARG A 401 -16.06 -22.18 33.58
CA ARG A 401 -16.00 -22.35 35.05
C ARG A 401 -17.39 -22.28 35.66
N ASP A 402 -18.24 -21.37 35.22
CA ASP A 402 -19.63 -21.26 35.66
C ASP A 402 -20.45 -22.49 35.25
N THR A 403 -20.22 -22.99 34.03
CA THR A 403 -20.81 -24.24 33.54
C THR A 403 -20.35 -25.42 34.41
N LEU A 404 -19.06 -25.51 34.71
CA LEU A 404 -18.52 -26.57 35.57
C LEU A 404 -19.09 -26.50 37.00
N ALA A 405 -19.26 -25.30 37.56
CA ALA A 405 -19.88 -25.09 38.87
C ALA A 405 -21.35 -25.54 38.88
N THR A 406 -22.09 -25.24 37.80
CA THR A 406 -23.48 -25.68 37.61
C THR A 406 -23.59 -27.20 37.52
N LEU A 407 -22.77 -27.84 36.68
CA LEU A 407 -22.74 -29.30 36.54
C LEU A 407 -22.34 -29.99 37.85
N THR A 408 -21.37 -29.43 38.57
CA THR A 408 -20.95 -29.95 39.89
C THR A 408 -22.10 -29.86 40.90
N SER A 409 -22.89 -28.79 40.85
CA SER A 409 -24.08 -28.63 41.72
C SER A 409 -25.17 -29.64 41.37
N GLN A 410 -25.36 -29.96 40.09
CA GLN A 410 -26.31 -31.00 39.64
C GLN A 410 -25.92 -32.41 40.09
N VAL A 411 -24.62 -32.72 40.12
CA VAL A 411 -24.10 -34.00 40.66
C VAL A 411 -24.40 -34.16 42.15
N ASN A 412 -24.45 -33.06 42.89
CA ASN A 412 -24.77 -33.05 44.32
C ASN A 412 -26.29 -33.03 44.60
N GLY A 413 -27.14 -33.04 43.57
CA GLY A 413 -28.59 -33.08 43.69
C GLY A 413 -29.14 -34.50 43.92
N ASN A 414 -30.47 -34.62 44.02
CA ASN A 414 -31.16 -35.91 44.23
C ASN A 414 -31.75 -36.52 42.94
N ASP A 415 -31.67 -35.83 41.79
CA ASP A 415 -32.21 -36.31 40.52
C ASP A 415 -31.18 -37.16 39.75
N THR A 416 -31.43 -38.47 39.70
CA THR A 416 -30.54 -39.45 39.04
C THR A 416 -30.38 -39.24 37.53
N VAL A 417 -31.36 -38.64 36.85
CA VAL A 417 -31.25 -38.32 35.42
C VAL A 417 -30.30 -37.14 35.21
N SER A 418 -30.48 -36.06 35.99
CA SER A 418 -29.59 -34.90 35.97
C SER A 418 -28.16 -35.24 36.38
N ILE A 419 -27.97 -36.10 37.39
CA ILE A 419 -26.63 -36.55 37.83
C ILE A 419 -25.91 -37.28 36.69
N ARG A 420 -26.58 -38.20 35.99
CA ARG A 420 -25.96 -38.96 34.89
C ARG A 420 -25.56 -38.06 33.73
N ALA A 421 -26.43 -37.12 33.36
CA ALA A 421 -26.12 -36.13 32.32
C ALA A 421 -24.94 -35.24 32.72
N ALA A 422 -24.90 -34.75 33.96
CA ALA A 422 -23.82 -33.91 34.44
C ALA A 422 -22.47 -34.64 34.50
N LEU A 423 -22.45 -35.90 34.94
CA LEU A 423 -21.23 -36.73 34.96
C LEU A 423 -20.67 -37.00 33.57
N ALA A 424 -21.52 -37.07 32.53
CA ALA A 424 -21.08 -37.22 31.16
C ALA A 424 -20.44 -35.94 30.59
N GLU A 425 -20.95 -34.77 30.96
CA GLU A 425 -20.50 -33.47 30.42
C GLU A 425 -19.25 -32.89 31.12
N ILE A 426 -19.03 -33.19 32.41
CA ILE A 426 -17.89 -32.66 33.18
C ILE A 426 -16.51 -32.90 32.52
N PRO A 427 -16.19 -34.10 32.00
CA PRO A 427 -14.91 -34.33 31.33
C PRO A 427 -14.71 -33.46 30.09
N HIS A 428 -15.78 -33.21 29.32
CA HIS A 428 -15.73 -32.36 28.13
C HIS A 428 -15.44 -30.90 28.48
N VAL A 429 -16.15 -30.35 29.47
CA VAL A 429 -15.92 -28.98 29.96
C VAL A 429 -14.50 -28.82 30.53
N ARG A 430 -13.98 -29.82 31.27
CA ARG A 430 -12.61 -29.81 31.79
C ARG A 430 -11.55 -29.89 30.69
N ALA A 431 -11.76 -30.73 29.68
CA ALA A 431 -10.86 -30.84 28.54
C ALA A 431 -10.77 -29.51 27.77
N GLU A 432 -11.91 -28.84 27.59
CA GLU A 432 -12.00 -27.56 26.90
C GLU A 432 -11.35 -26.41 27.70
N LEU A 433 -11.55 -26.36 29.02
CA LEU A 433 -10.81 -25.45 29.91
C LEU A 433 -9.30 -25.63 29.76
N GLY A 434 -8.81 -26.86 29.83
CA GLY A 434 -7.39 -27.16 29.67
C GLY A 434 -6.86 -26.82 28.27
N ARG A 435 -7.69 -26.92 27.23
CA ARG A 435 -7.34 -26.48 25.87
C ARG A 435 -7.12 -24.96 25.82
N LEU A 436 -8.07 -24.18 26.34
CA LEU A 436 -8.00 -22.70 26.34
C LEU A 436 -6.82 -22.17 27.18
N GLU A 437 -6.51 -22.81 28.31
CA GLU A 437 -5.35 -22.46 29.13
C GLU A 437 -4.04 -22.70 28.38
N ARG A 438 -3.91 -23.84 27.69
CA ARG A 438 -2.74 -24.13 26.85
C ARG A 438 -2.60 -23.17 25.67
N GLU A 439 -3.70 -22.74 25.06
CA GLU A 439 -3.68 -21.77 23.97
C GLU A 439 -3.20 -20.39 24.43
N LEU A 440 -3.65 -19.95 25.61
CA LEU A 440 -3.19 -18.70 26.20
C LEU A 440 -1.69 -18.76 26.53
N GLU A 441 -1.22 -19.88 27.07
CA GLU A 441 0.20 -20.10 27.35
C GLU A 441 1.04 -20.11 26.05
N ALA A 442 0.61 -20.85 25.03
CA ALA A 442 1.28 -20.89 23.73
C ALA A 442 1.35 -19.50 23.05
N PHE A 443 0.32 -18.66 23.23
CA PHE A 443 0.31 -17.27 22.77
C PHE A 443 1.44 -16.46 23.43
N TYR A 444 1.61 -16.54 24.75
CA TYR A 444 2.70 -15.86 25.44
C TYR A 444 4.07 -16.40 25.07
N GLN A 445 4.25 -17.72 24.98
CA GLN A 445 5.51 -18.33 24.56
C GLN A 445 5.91 -17.87 23.16
N THR A 446 4.96 -17.79 22.24
CA THR A 446 5.20 -17.27 20.88
C THR A 446 5.62 -15.80 20.91
N LYS A 447 5.01 -14.99 21.79
CA LYS A 447 5.36 -13.56 21.94
C LYS A 447 6.77 -13.40 22.51
N THR A 448 7.12 -14.14 23.57
CA THR A 448 8.45 -14.15 24.17
C THR A 448 9.50 -14.61 23.16
N ARG A 449 9.23 -15.68 22.40
CA ARG A 449 10.13 -16.16 21.34
C ARG A 449 10.35 -15.13 20.24
N LYS A 450 9.30 -14.42 19.82
CA LYS A 450 9.43 -13.32 18.83
C LYS A 450 10.28 -12.18 19.40
N ALA A 451 10.05 -11.78 20.64
CA ALA A 451 10.85 -10.76 21.31
C ALA A 451 12.33 -11.16 21.35
N TRP A 452 12.63 -12.41 21.69
CA TRP A 452 13.97 -12.97 21.73
C TRP A 452 14.68 -13.00 20.36
N ILE A 453 13.96 -13.38 19.30
CA ILE A 453 14.50 -13.32 17.92
C ILE A 453 14.81 -11.87 17.53
N HIS A 454 13.96 -10.92 17.93
CA HIS A 454 14.16 -9.51 17.63
C HIS A 454 15.27 -8.85 18.47
N SER A 455 15.53 -9.34 19.70
CA SER A 455 16.63 -8.87 20.55
C SER A 455 18.01 -9.42 20.16
N LYS A 456 18.07 -10.37 19.20
CA LYS A 456 19.29 -11.11 18.80
C LYS A 456 20.01 -11.80 19.98
N GLU A 457 19.30 -12.06 21.07
CA GLU A 457 19.87 -12.78 22.20
C GLU A 457 20.22 -14.22 21.78
N ARG A 458 21.44 -14.66 22.09
CA ARG A 458 21.88 -16.03 21.85
C ARG A 458 21.47 -16.91 23.03
N PRO A 459 21.05 -18.16 22.80
CA PRO A 459 20.68 -19.05 23.90
C PRO A 459 21.90 -19.32 24.76
N SER A 460 21.72 -19.38 26.08
CA SER A 460 22.84 -19.66 26.98
C SER A 460 23.38 -21.06 26.69
N ILE A 461 24.71 -21.18 26.61
CA ILE A 461 25.41 -22.44 26.30
C ILE A 461 24.97 -23.56 27.26
N GLY A 462 24.65 -23.22 28.51
CA GLY A 462 24.12 -24.16 29.50
C GLY A 462 22.75 -24.74 29.13
N LEU A 463 21.80 -23.91 28.67
CA LEU A 463 20.48 -24.37 28.22
C LEU A 463 20.57 -25.22 26.95
N THR A 464 21.47 -24.87 26.03
CA THR A 464 21.71 -25.65 24.81
C THR A 464 22.28 -27.03 25.11
N LYS A 465 23.17 -27.16 26.11
CA LYS A 465 23.69 -28.46 26.56
C LYS A 465 22.62 -29.33 27.21
N ILE A 466 21.76 -28.75 28.05
CA ILE A 466 20.68 -29.48 28.73
C ILE A 466 19.64 -29.98 27.71
N LEU A 467 19.23 -29.13 26.75
CA LEU A 467 18.27 -29.52 25.71
C LEU A 467 18.85 -30.47 24.66
N GLY A 468 20.17 -30.44 24.44
CA GLY A 468 20.89 -31.39 23.57
C GLY A 468 20.96 -32.80 24.16
N ALA A 469 21.10 -32.92 25.48
CA ALA A 469 21.15 -34.21 26.18
C ALA A 469 19.81 -34.97 26.13
N SER A 470 18.68 -34.30 25.94
CA SER A 470 17.35 -34.91 25.89
C SER A 470 16.91 -35.41 24.51
N ARG A 471 17.79 -35.39 23.49
CA ARG A 471 17.48 -35.91 22.14
C ARG A 471 18.32 -37.13 21.77
N HIS A 472 18.14 -38.22 22.53
CA HIS A 472 18.35 -39.56 21.98
C HIS A 472 17.00 -40.11 21.53
N VAL A 473 16.59 -39.73 20.32
CA VAL A 473 15.51 -40.44 19.59
C VAL A 473 16.21 -41.48 18.73
N ASN A 474 16.04 -42.76 19.06
CA ASN A 474 16.45 -43.87 18.21
C ASN A 474 15.64 -43.79 16.91
N ILE A 475 16.28 -43.34 15.83
CA ILE A 475 15.72 -43.44 14.48
C ILE A 475 16.07 -44.86 13.99
N PRO A 476 15.09 -45.72 13.67
CA PRO A 476 15.38 -47.05 13.16
C PRO A 476 16.17 -46.96 11.85
N ALA A 477 17.22 -47.76 11.70
CA ALA A 477 18.19 -47.75 10.60
C ALA A 477 17.54 -47.77 9.19
N VAL A 478 16.32 -48.28 9.09
CA VAL A 478 15.53 -48.32 7.84
C VAL A 478 15.20 -46.92 7.31
N ALA A 479 14.96 -45.93 8.18
CA ALA A 479 14.68 -44.55 7.76
C ALA A 479 15.95 -43.81 7.31
N LEU A 480 17.11 -44.17 7.86
CA LEU A 480 18.41 -43.64 7.45
C LEU A 480 18.84 -44.21 6.09
N CYS A 481 18.59 -45.50 5.82
CA CYS A 481 18.79 -46.09 4.49
C CYS A 481 17.88 -45.44 3.44
N ALA A 482 16.61 -45.16 3.76
CA ALA A 482 15.70 -44.50 2.82
C ALA A 482 16.14 -43.07 2.46
N LEU A 483 16.62 -42.30 3.45
CA LEU A 483 17.17 -40.96 3.22
C LEU A 483 18.51 -41.00 2.46
N PHE A 484 19.36 -41.99 2.73
CA PHE A 484 20.63 -42.16 2.01
C PHE A 484 20.40 -42.60 0.55
N CYS A 485 19.42 -43.47 0.28
CA CYS A 485 19.02 -43.84 -1.07
C CYS A 485 18.39 -42.67 -1.82
N LEU A 486 17.57 -41.84 -1.17
CA LEU A 486 17.03 -40.62 -1.77
C LEU A 486 18.12 -39.58 -2.07
N PHE A 487 19.13 -39.48 -1.19
CA PHE A 487 20.27 -38.59 -1.41
C PHE A 487 21.19 -39.08 -2.53
N LEU A 488 21.45 -40.39 -2.61
CA LEU A 488 22.19 -41.02 -3.71
C LEU A 488 21.46 -40.84 -5.05
N PHE A 489 20.14 -41.05 -5.08
CA PHE A 489 19.32 -40.88 -6.28
C PHE A 489 19.28 -39.43 -6.75
N TRP A 490 19.28 -38.46 -5.84
CA TRP A 490 19.33 -37.03 -6.18
C TRP A 490 20.73 -36.60 -6.66
N SER A 491 21.79 -37.14 -6.05
CA SER A 491 23.19 -36.83 -6.41
C SER A 491 23.63 -37.43 -7.76
N LEU A 492 23.12 -38.61 -8.14
CA LEU A 492 23.41 -39.27 -9.41
C LEU A 492 22.80 -38.55 -10.64
N PHE A 493 21.73 -37.78 -10.45
CA PHE A 493 21.00 -37.13 -11.56
C PHE A 493 21.26 -35.63 -11.71
N PHE A 494 21.78 -34.94 -10.69
CA PHE A 494 21.84 -33.46 -10.72
C PHE A 494 23.24 -32.83 -10.59
N LEU A 495 24.30 -33.57 -10.22
CA LEU A 495 25.64 -32.99 -10.04
C LEU A 495 26.78 -34.00 -10.36
N PRO A 496 27.26 -34.10 -11.62
CA PRO A 496 28.29 -35.07 -11.99
C PRO A 496 29.72 -34.73 -11.51
N SER A 497 29.96 -33.55 -10.95
CA SER A 497 31.31 -33.00 -10.77
C SER A 497 31.85 -32.99 -9.33
N LEU A 498 31.23 -33.70 -8.38
CA LEU A 498 31.76 -33.83 -7.02
C LEU A 498 31.87 -35.29 -6.59
N TRP A 499 32.86 -36.00 -7.13
CA TRP A 499 33.35 -37.25 -6.56
C TRP A 499 34.88 -37.25 -6.55
N THR A 500 35.45 -36.84 -5.42
CA THR A 500 36.78 -37.28 -5.01
C THR A 500 36.90 -37.25 -3.49
N ALA A 501 37.30 -38.38 -2.92
CA ALA A 501 37.68 -38.64 -1.53
C ALA A 501 36.57 -38.81 -0.47
N ILE A 502 35.99 -40.02 -0.41
CA ILE A 502 35.67 -40.66 0.88
C ILE A 502 36.36 -42.03 0.88
N LEU A 503 37.50 -42.12 1.56
CA LEU A 503 38.15 -43.38 1.91
C LEU A 503 37.40 -43.97 3.11
N CYS A 504 36.80 -45.14 2.90
CA CYS A 504 36.16 -45.92 3.94
C CYS A 504 37.22 -46.85 4.55
N GLN A 505 37.54 -46.69 5.84
CA GLN A 505 38.31 -47.68 6.59
C GLN A 505 37.33 -48.41 7.52
N THR A 506 37.04 -49.66 7.18
CA THR A 506 36.10 -50.52 7.90
C THR A 506 36.83 -51.34 8.96
N GLN A 507 36.50 -51.13 10.24
CA GLN A 507 36.62 -52.15 11.28
C GLN A 507 35.41 -52.05 12.23
N SER A 508 34.62 -53.13 12.26
CA SER A 508 33.61 -53.53 13.25
C SER A 508 32.54 -52.50 13.72
N ASP A 509 31.32 -52.72 13.24
CA ASP A 509 29.99 -52.50 13.85
C ASP A 509 29.63 -51.18 14.56
N THR A 510 30.38 -50.10 14.33
CA THR A 510 29.92 -48.75 14.69
C THR A 510 30.37 -47.71 13.65
N VAL A 511 29.42 -47.10 12.94
CA VAL A 511 29.70 -45.93 12.10
C VAL A 511 29.74 -44.69 12.98
N THR A 512 30.94 -44.22 13.31
CA THR A 512 31.13 -42.92 13.97
C THR A 512 31.32 -41.86 12.90
N LEU A 513 30.37 -40.94 12.78
CA LEU A 513 30.47 -39.82 11.83
C LEU A 513 31.28 -38.69 12.50
N VAL A 514 32.59 -38.69 12.30
CA VAL A 514 33.46 -37.59 12.73
C VAL A 514 33.37 -36.48 11.67
N MET A 515 32.59 -35.43 11.94
CA MET A 515 32.75 -34.18 11.19
C MET A 515 34.05 -33.51 11.65
N ALA A 516 35.10 -33.62 10.85
CA ALA A 516 36.30 -32.82 11.02
C ALA A 516 35.93 -31.33 10.82
N ALA A 517 36.10 -30.53 11.87
CA ALA A 517 36.04 -29.09 11.76
C ALA A 517 37.25 -28.61 10.95
N CYS A 518 37.00 -27.99 9.80
CA CYS A 518 38.01 -27.21 9.10
C CYS A 518 38.04 -25.80 9.72
N PRO A 519 39.20 -25.28 10.17
CA PRO A 519 39.29 -23.94 10.73
C PRO A 519 39.34 -22.92 9.58
N ILE A 520 38.43 -21.96 9.59
CA ILE A 520 38.60 -20.72 8.83
C ILE A 520 38.61 -19.57 9.82
N THR A 521 39.78 -18.96 9.91
CA THR A 521 40.11 -17.69 10.52
C THR A 521 39.25 -16.56 9.94
N LEU A 522 38.54 -15.85 10.81
CA LEU A 522 38.47 -14.38 10.94
C LEU A 522 37.75 -14.01 12.23
#